data_AF-A0A9W4X8U8-F1
#
_entry.id   AF-A0A9W4X8U8-F1
#
_cell.length_a   1.000
_cell.length_b   1.000
_cell.length_c   1.000
_cell.angle_alpha   90.00
_cell.angle_beta   90.00
_cell.angle_gamma   90.00
#
_symmetry.space_group_name_H-M   'P 1'
#
loop_
_entity.id
_entity.type
_entity.pdbx_description
1 polymer ?
#
loop_
_entity_poly.entity_id
_entity_poly.type
_entity_poly.pdbx_seq_one_letter_code
_entity_poly.pdbx_strand_id
1 'polypeptide(L)'
;LLIRDVDQLKSKSVGYEKTMWERIGTELEKIDVESLGFDHPICSRVLDIKSEPFTKMPGSFCDIFKEPFKKYKLDHNDMIMDT
;
A
#
# COMPACT_ATOMS: atom_id res chain seq x y z
N LEU A 1 -1.66 -3.13 8.73
CA LEU A 1 -2.56 -2.27 7.92
C LEU A 1 -3.19 -3.09 6.80
N LEU A 2 -2.42 -3.65 5.86
CA LEU A 2 -2.96 -4.45 4.74
C LEU A 2 -3.88 -5.62 5.13
N ILE A 3 -3.48 -6.45 6.10
CA ILE A 3 -4.31 -7.60 6.54
C ILE A 3 -5.67 -7.13 7.09
N ARG A 4 -5.65 -6.07 7.92
CA ARG A 4 -6.87 -5.47 8.48
C ARG A 4 -7.77 -4.90 7.38
N ASP A 5 -7.20 -4.25 6.37
CA ASP A 5 -7.94 -3.68 5.24
C ASP A 5 -8.60 -4.80 4.41
N VAL A 6 -7.88 -5.90 4.16
CA VAL A 6 -8.40 -7.08 3.46
C VAL A 6 -9.51 -7.77 4.25
N ASP A 7 -9.37 -7.94 5.56
CA ASP A 7 -10.43 -8.51 6.39
C ASP A 7 -11.69 -7.64 6.40
N GLN A 8 -11.52 -6.32 6.43
CA GLN A 8 -12.64 -5.39 6.34
C GLN A 8 -13.35 -5.52 4.98
N LEU A 9 -12.62 -5.58 3.86
CA LEU A 9 -13.18 -5.74 2.52
C LEU A 9 -13.87 -7.09 2.35
N LYS A 10 -13.24 -8.18 2.81
CA LYS A 10 -13.83 -9.52 2.85
C LYS A 10 -15.18 -9.53 3.57
N SER A 11 -15.29 -8.87 4.73
CA SER A 11 -16.54 -8.81 5.49
C SER A 11 -17.68 -8.08 4.79
N LYS A 12 -17.36 -7.14 3.88
CA LYS A 12 -18.34 -6.34 3.12
C LYS A 12 -18.67 -6.95 1.75
N SER A 13 -17.82 -7.83 1.25
CA SER A 13 -17.95 -8.45 -0.08
C SER A 13 -18.86 -9.69 -0.08
N VAL A 14 -19.47 -9.98 -1.24
CA VAL A 14 -20.33 -11.15 -1.47
C VAL A 14 -20.00 -11.84 -2.80
N GLY A 15 -20.35 -13.11 -2.92
CA GLY A 15 -20.17 -13.88 -4.16
C GLY A 15 -18.70 -14.00 -4.57
N TYR A 16 -18.42 -13.77 -5.86
CA TYR A 16 -17.08 -13.93 -6.45
C TYR A 16 -16.04 -12.98 -5.84
N GLU A 17 -16.44 -11.75 -5.53
CA GLU A 17 -15.55 -10.76 -4.93
C GLU A 17 -15.02 -11.26 -3.57
N LYS A 18 -15.89 -11.88 -2.76
CA LYS A 18 -15.49 -12.46 -1.48
C LYS A 18 -14.45 -13.56 -1.65
N THR A 19 -14.62 -14.44 -2.64
CA THR A 19 -13.64 -15.48 -2.96
C THR A 19 -12.30 -14.88 -3.40
N MET A 20 -12.31 -13.74 -4.09
CA MET A 20 -11.08 -13.03 -4.47
C MET A 20 -10.36 -12.49 -3.23
N TRP A 21 -11.08 -11.82 -2.32
CA TRP A 21 -10.50 -11.32 -1.07
C TRP A 21 -9.99 -12.42 -0.15
N GLU A 22 -10.69 -13.56 -0.07
CA GLU A 22 -10.24 -14.74 0.67
C GLU A 22 -8.90 -15.26 0.12
N ARG A 23 -8.76 -15.38 -1.20
CA ARG A 23 -7.49 -15.80 -1.82
C ARG A 23 -6.37 -14.81 -1.54
N ILE A 24 -6.63 -13.51 -1.70
CA ILE A 24 -5.65 -12.46 -1.41
C ILE A 24 -5.20 -12.52 0.06
N GLY A 25 -6.13 -12.69 0.99
CA GLY A 25 -5.80 -12.85 2.41
C GLY A 25 -4.92 -14.07 2.67
N THR A 26 -5.23 -15.20 2.04
CA THR A 26 -4.45 -16.45 2.21
C THR A 26 -3.03 -16.32 1.65
N GLU A 27 -2.85 -15.62 0.53
CA GLU A 27 -1.52 -15.34 -0.01
C GLU A 27 -0.74 -14.34 0.86
N LEU A 28 -1.40 -13.34 1.43
CA LEU A 28 -0.79 -12.39 2.35
C LEU A 28 -0.31 -13.05 3.65
N GLU A 29 -1.04 -14.02 4.19
CA GLU A 29 -0.64 -14.76 5.40
C GLU A 29 0.64 -15.59 5.21
N LYS A 30 0.97 -15.99 3.98
CA LYS A 30 2.20 -16.74 3.66
C LYS A 30 3.44 -15.85 3.59
N ILE A 31 3.26 -14.53 3.52
CA ILE A 31 4.36 -13.58 3.39
C ILE A 31 4.95 -13.35 4.78
N ASP A 32 6.23 -13.67 4.93
CA ASP A 32 7.01 -13.29 6.10
C ASP A 32 7.32 -11.78 6.04
N VAL A 33 6.41 -10.98 6.62
CA VAL A 33 6.52 -9.52 6.64
C VAL A 33 7.75 -9.04 7.42
N GLU A 34 8.22 -9.80 8.41
CA GLU A 34 9.42 -9.42 9.17
C GLU A 34 10.69 -9.58 8.34
N SER A 35 10.72 -10.55 7.42
CA SER A 35 11.79 -10.68 6.43
C SER A 35 11.76 -9.61 5.33
N LEU A 36 10.64 -8.92 5.16
CA LEU A 36 10.53 -7.85 4.18
C LEU A 36 11.22 -6.58 4.69
N GLY A 37 12.18 -6.08 3.92
CA GLY A 37 12.77 -4.77 4.15
C GLY A 37 11.69 -3.67 4.16
N PHE A 38 11.95 -2.59 4.91
CA PHE A 38 11.06 -1.43 4.99
C PHE A 38 10.73 -0.84 3.61
N ASP A 39 11.63 -1.04 2.64
CA ASP A 39 11.52 -0.57 1.27
C ASP A 39 10.68 -1.46 0.35
N HIS A 40 10.19 -2.58 0.86
CA HIS A 40 9.37 -3.49 0.08
C HIS A 40 8.01 -2.84 -0.27
N PRO A 41 7.51 -2.95 -1.51
CA PRO A 41 6.28 -2.27 -1.95
C PRO A 41 5.04 -2.60 -1.15
N ILE A 42 4.96 -3.83 -0.64
CA ILE A 42 3.89 -4.29 0.26
C ILE A 42 3.91 -3.49 1.57
N CYS A 43 5.09 -3.12 2.06
CA CYS A 43 5.27 -2.36 3.29
C CYS A 43 5.17 -0.84 3.06
N SER A 44 5.72 -0.35 1.95
CA SER A 44 5.82 1.09 1.64
C SER A 44 4.59 1.67 0.95
N ARG A 45 3.66 0.83 0.46
CA ARG A 45 2.52 1.21 -0.40
C ARG A 45 2.93 1.93 -1.70
N VAL A 46 4.23 1.97 -2.02
CA VAL A 46 4.76 2.47 -3.29
C VAL A 46 5.01 1.26 -4.17
N LEU A 47 4.07 0.99 -5.08
CA LEU A 47 4.19 -0.08 -6.06
C LEU A 47 4.85 0.48 -7.32
N ASP A 48 6.07 0.04 -7.61
CA ASP A 48 6.57 0.05 -8.99
C ASP A 48 5.73 -0.92 -9.84
N ILE A 49 5.68 -0.72 -11.16
CA ILE A 49 5.06 -1.64 -12.13
C ILE A 49 5.63 -3.07 -12.02
N LYS A 50 6.85 -3.23 -11.51
CA LYS A 50 7.49 -4.53 -11.29
C LYS A 50 7.34 -5.07 -9.87
N SER A 51 6.69 -4.32 -8.96
CA SER A 51 6.62 -4.65 -7.52
C SER A 51 7.99 -4.91 -6.90
N GLU A 52 9.03 -4.21 -7.38
CA GLU A 52 10.38 -4.28 -6.83
C GLU A 52 10.56 -3.25 -5.70
N PRO A 53 11.40 -3.53 -4.69
CA PRO A 53 11.76 -2.55 -3.67
C PRO A 53 12.26 -1.25 -4.30
N PHE A 54 11.95 -0.12 -3.69
CA PHE A 54 12.37 1.18 -4.25
C PHE A 54 13.89 1.33 -4.29
N THR A 55 14.65 0.52 -3.54
CA THR A 55 16.11 0.44 -3.66
C THR A 55 16.59 -0.09 -5.02
N LYS A 56 15.74 -0.80 -5.75
CA LYS A 56 15.99 -1.24 -7.14
C LYS A 56 15.49 -0.26 -8.18
N MET A 57 14.73 0.77 -7.81
CA MET A 57 14.35 1.83 -8.74
C MET A 57 15.61 2.57 -9.22
N PRO A 58 15.68 2.97 -10.50
CA PRO A 58 16.78 3.78 -10.99
C PRO A 58 16.91 5.07 -10.19
N GLY A 59 18.14 5.49 -9.89
CA GLY A 59 18.41 6.65 -9.02
C GLY A 59 17.69 7.94 -9.44
N SER A 60 17.43 8.12 -10.74
CA SER A 60 16.66 9.24 -11.29
C SER A 60 15.22 9.32 -10.76
N PHE A 61 14.59 8.18 -10.47
CA PHE A 61 13.27 8.14 -9.82
C PHE A 61 13.38 8.45 -8.33
N CYS A 62 14.48 8.03 -7.69
CA CYS A 62 14.76 8.34 -6.30
C CYS A 62 15.10 9.82 -6.06
N ASP A 63 15.59 10.52 -7.08
CA ASP A 63 15.93 11.95 -7.00
C ASP A 63 14.70 12.84 -6.73
N ILE A 64 13.48 12.38 -7.09
CA ILE A 64 12.21 13.03 -6.70
C ILE A 64 12.05 13.09 -5.17
N PHE A 65 12.54 12.10 -4.43
CA PHE A 65 12.50 12.09 -2.97
C PHE A 65 13.65 12.89 -2.34
N LYS A 66 14.67 13.27 -3.13
CA LYS A 66 15.77 14.14 -2.69
C LYS A 66 15.45 15.62 -2.88
N GLU A 67 14.45 15.97 -3.69
CA GLU A 67 13.94 17.34 -3.70
C GLU A 67 13.54 17.73 -2.28
N PRO A 68 13.97 18.90 -1.78
CA PRO A 68 13.52 19.37 -0.49
C PRO A 68 12.01 19.38 -0.50
N PHE A 69 11.41 18.58 0.38
CA PHE A 69 9.96 18.51 0.52
C PHE A 69 9.45 19.94 0.67
N LYS A 70 8.82 20.49 -0.38
CA LYS A 70 7.88 21.57 -0.16
C LYS A 70 6.82 20.93 0.70
N LYS A 71 6.86 21.26 1.99
CA LYS A 71 5.80 20.92 2.93
C LYS A 71 4.55 21.63 2.42
N TYR A 72 3.84 21.00 1.49
CA TYR A 72 2.52 21.45 1.11
C TYR A 72 1.71 21.28 2.39
N LYS A 73 1.43 22.39 3.07
CA LYS A 73 0.32 22.42 4.02
C LYS A 73 -0.89 22.08 3.16
N LEU A 74 -1.35 20.85 3.25
CA LEU A 74 -2.70 20.54 2.82
C LEU A 74 -3.58 21.35 3.77
N ASP A 75 -4.22 22.39 3.22
CA ASP A 75 -5.24 23.10 3.97
C ASP A 75 -6.31 22.08 4.38
N HIS A 76 -6.84 22.26 5.58
CA HIS A 76 -7.91 21.40 6.09
C HIS A 76 -9.09 21.45 5.11
N ASN A 77 -9.38 20.34 4.45
CA ASN A 77 -10.50 20.24 3.54
C ASN A 77 -11.75 19.90 4.37
N ASP A 78 -12.56 20.91 4.66
CA ASP A 78 -13.86 20.76 5.34
C ASP A 78 -14.87 19.92 4.53
N MET A 79 -14.53 19.58 3.28
CA MET A 79 -15.36 18.79 2.35
C MET A 79 -15.37 17.29 2.66
N ILE A 80 -14.52 16.82 3.60
CA ILE A 80 -14.59 15.47 4.17
C ILE A 80 -15.15 15.56 5.60
N MET A 81 -16.27 16.26 5.76
CA MET A 81 -17.14 16.12 6.92
C MET A 81 -18.39 15.38 6.46
N ASP A 82 -18.63 14.25 7.11
CA ASP A 82 -19.64 13.21 6.88
C ASP A 82 -20.97 13.65 6.24
N THR A 83 -21.49 12.77 5.38
CA THR A 83 -22.94 12.49 5.28
C THR A 83 -23.15 10.99 5.22
#